data_AF-A0A956AU16-F1
#
_entry.id   AF-A0A956AU16-F1
#
_cell.length_a   1.000
_cell.length_b   1.000
_cell.length_c   1.000
_cell.angle_alpha   90.00
_cell.angle_beta   90.00
_cell.angle_gamma   90.00
#
_symmetry.space_group_name_H-M   'P 1'
#
loop_
_entity.id
_entity.type
_entity.pdbx_description
1 polymer ?
#
loop_
_entity_poly.entity_id
_entity_poly.type
_entity_poly.pdbx_seq_one_letter_code
_entity_poly.pdbx_strand_id
1 'polypeptide(L)'
;MRCTLPSLFALTLLSAAGAAVASDYIGVRQCKSCHEQAYKQWKQTPHARAAERLGPAERRDPRCTACHSTAVDDGLEGVQCEACHGPGRYYWPDAVMRDGH
;
A
#
# COMPACT_ATOMS: atom_id res chain seq x y z
N MET A 1 63.25 20.20 1.12
CA MET A 1 62.24 19.62 0.19
C MET A 1 61.14 19.01 1.06
N ARG A 2 60.01 19.70 1.24
CA ARG A 2 58.89 19.25 2.07
C ARG A 2 57.67 19.14 1.17
N CYS A 3 57.27 17.91 0.86
CA CYS A 3 56.02 17.61 0.16
C CYS A 3 54.85 17.81 1.14
N THR A 4 54.05 18.85 0.92
CA THR A 4 52.75 19.02 1.56
C THR A 4 51.68 18.33 0.70
N LEU A 5 51.22 17.16 1.12
CA LEU A 5 50.05 16.48 0.56
C LEU A 5 48.79 17.16 1.11
N PRO A 6 47.86 17.68 0.28
CA PRO A 6 46.62 18.22 0.78
C PRO A 6 45.67 17.07 1.15
N SER A 7 45.23 17.12 2.40
CA SER A 7 43.83 16.94 2.80
C SER A 7 42.97 16.06 1.90
N LEU A 8 43.01 14.75 2.14
CA LEU A 8 42.02 13.78 1.65
C LEU A 8 41.58 12.97 2.86
N PHE A 9 40.32 13.15 3.28
CA PHE A 9 39.39 12.13 3.78
C PHE A 9 38.19 12.84 4.44
N ALA A 10 37.41 13.55 3.63
CA ALA A 10 35.99 13.76 3.91
C ALA A 10 35.23 12.65 3.15
N LEU A 11 35.00 11.51 3.80
CA LEU A 11 34.22 10.37 3.31
C LEU A 11 33.92 9.56 4.60
N THR A 12 32.70 9.24 5.03
CA THR A 12 31.44 8.97 4.36
C THR A 12 30.31 9.16 5.39
N LEU A 13 29.32 10.00 5.11
CA LEU A 13 27.99 9.88 5.73
C LEU A 13 27.34 8.63 5.12
N LEU A 14 27.42 7.51 5.83
CA LEU A 14 26.66 6.30 5.47
C LEU A 14 25.21 6.52 5.88
N SER A 15 24.42 7.12 4.98
CA SER A 15 22.96 7.20 5.12
C SER A 15 22.39 5.78 5.06
N ALA A 16 22.05 5.21 6.21
CA ALA A 16 21.19 4.04 6.30
C ALA A 16 19.75 4.47 5.98
N ALA A 17 19.45 4.65 4.68
CA ALA A 17 18.06 4.69 4.23
C ALA A 17 17.49 3.28 4.44
N GLY A 18 16.67 3.11 5.48
CA GLY A 18 15.94 1.87 5.68
C GLY A 18 15.12 1.57 4.43
N ALA A 19 15.30 0.37 3.86
CA ALA A 19 14.52 -0.05 2.71
C ALA A 19 13.04 -0.13 3.14
N ALA A 20 12.21 0.72 2.57
CA ALA A 20 10.77 0.58 2.68
C ALA A 20 10.37 -0.75 2.00
N VAL A 21 9.81 -1.68 2.77
CA VAL A 21 9.26 -2.91 2.22
C VAL A 21 8.00 -2.53 1.43
N ALA A 22 7.97 -2.85 0.15
CA ALA A 22 6.78 -2.64 -0.67
C ALA A 22 5.65 -3.54 -0.16
N SER A 23 4.47 -2.97 0.05
CA SER A 23 3.28 -3.72 0.45
C SER A 23 2.83 -4.69 -0.65
N ASP A 24 2.18 -5.76 -0.21
CA ASP A 24 1.51 -6.69 -1.11
C ASP A 24 0.16 -6.18 -1.61
N TYR A 25 -0.40 -5.20 -0.91
CA TYR A 25 -1.63 -4.56 -1.28
C TYR A 25 -1.36 -3.39 -2.24
N ILE A 26 -2.16 -3.30 -3.30
CA ILE A 26 -2.04 -2.25 -4.31
C ILE A 26 -3.11 -1.16 -4.14
N GLY A 27 -4.18 -1.46 -3.42
CA GLY A 27 -5.32 -0.58 -3.23
C GLY A 27 -6.35 -0.62 -4.37
N VAL A 28 -7.60 -0.37 -4.01
CA VAL A 28 -8.78 -0.41 -4.89
C VAL A 28 -8.70 0.52 -6.12
N ARG A 29 -7.85 1.57 -6.08
CA ARG A 29 -7.69 2.50 -7.21
C ARG A 29 -7.02 1.84 -8.41
N GLN A 30 -6.13 0.89 -8.18
CA GLN A 30 -5.46 0.12 -9.21
C GLN A 30 -6.47 -0.83 -9.84
N CYS A 31 -7.26 -1.55 -9.03
CA CYS A 31 -8.35 -2.38 -9.52
C CYS A 31 -9.34 -1.59 -10.40
N LYS A 32 -9.67 -0.34 -10.03
CA LYS A 32 -10.59 0.53 -10.76
C LYS A 32 -10.17 0.78 -12.21
N SER A 33 -8.88 0.86 -12.53
CA SER A 33 -8.44 1.23 -13.88
C SER A 33 -8.85 0.21 -14.94
N CYS A 34 -9.09 -1.04 -14.55
CA CYS A 34 -9.62 -2.08 -15.43
C CYS A 34 -11.04 -2.55 -15.02
N HIS A 35 -11.38 -2.49 -13.73
CA HIS A 35 -12.68 -2.93 -13.18
C HIS A 35 -13.56 -1.77 -12.71
N GLU A 36 -13.78 -0.77 -13.57
CA GLU A 36 -14.52 0.44 -13.21
C GLU A 36 -15.95 0.15 -12.72
N GLN A 37 -16.66 -0.77 -13.37
CA GLN A 37 -18.04 -1.10 -13.00
C GLN A 37 -18.12 -1.76 -11.62
N ALA A 38 -17.24 -2.72 -11.33
CA ALA A 38 -17.16 -3.36 -10.02
C ALA A 38 -16.76 -2.35 -8.95
N TYR A 39 -15.81 -1.45 -9.24
CA TYR A 39 -15.45 -0.35 -8.34
C TYR A 39 -16.66 0.54 -8.01
N LYS A 40 -17.46 0.93 -9.00
CA LYS A 40 -18.66 1.76 -8.79
C LYS A 40 -19.67 1.06 -7.89
N GLN A 41 -19.86 -0.25 -8.06
CA GLN A 41 -20.74 -1.05 -7.20
C GLN A 41 -20.18 -1.17 -5.78
N TRP A 42 -18.92 -1.56 -5.64
CA TRP A 42 -18.23 -1.66 -4.36
C TRP A 42 -18.33 -0.36 -3.56
N LYS A 43 -18.10 0.79 -4.20
CA LYS A 43 -18.13 2.11 -3.55
C LYS A 43 -19.48 2.43 -2.87
N GLN A 44 -20.57 1.81 -3.33
CA GLN A 44 -21.90 2.00 -2.75
C GLN A 44 -22.16 1.08 -1.55
N THR A 45 -21.33 0.06 -1.33
CA THR A 45 -21.52 -0.92 -0.26
C THR A 45 -21.16 -0.36 1.12
N PRO A 46 -21.61 -1.00 2.21
CA PRO A 46 -21.10 -0.74 3.54
C PRO A 46 -19.60 -1.07 3.70
N HIS A 47 -19.08 -2.04 2.93
CA HIS A 47 -17.68 -2.44 2.98
C HIS A 47 -16.73 -1.31 2.57
N ALA A 48 -17.05 -0.60 1.48
CA ALA A 48 -16.29 0.59 1.09
C ALA A 48 -16.28 1.70 2.15
N ARG A 49 -17.30 1.72 3.02
CA ARG A 49 -17.52 2.72 4.07
C ARG A 49 -17.26 2.18 5.48
N ALA A 50 -16.65 1.00 5.60
CA ALA A 50 -16.55 0.30 6.88
C ALA A 50 -15.79 1.14 7.93
N ALA A 51 -14.71 1.82 7.52
CA ALA A 51 -13.92 2.69 8.40
C ALA A 51 -14.69 3.93 8.89
N GLU A 52 -15.72 4.38 8.17
CA GLU A 52 -16.56 5.52 8.59
C GLU A 52 -17.37 5.20 9.86
N ARG A 53 -17.57 3.92 10.17
CA ARG A 53 -18.26 3.47 11.39
C ARG A 53 -17.39 3.49 12.62
N LEU A 54 -16.07 3.66 12.46
CA LEU A 54 -15.13 3.69 13.56
C LEU A 54 -14.86 5.12 14.04
N GLY A 55 -14.94 5.30 15.36
CA GLY A 55 -14.47 6.50 16.04
C GLY A 55 -12.92 6.59 16.08
N PRO A 56 -12.37 7.74 16.51
CA PRO A 56 -10.92 7.97 16.46
C PRO A 56 -10.07 7.01 17.29
N ALA A 57 -10.61 6.46 18.39
CA ALA A 57 -9.91 5.47 19.19
C ALA A 57 -9.89 4.11 18.48
N GLU A 58 -11.04 3.69 17.95
CA GLU A 58 -11.24 2.40 17.27
C GLU A 58 -10.41 2.30 15.97
N ARG A 59 -10.23 3.41 15.25
CA ARG A 59 -9.36 3.45 14.06
C ARG A 59 -7.89 3.14 14.36
N ARG A 60 -7.47 3.19 15.62
CA ARG A 60 -6.12 2.85 16.09
C ARG A 60 -6.08 1.51 16.83
N ASP A 61 -7.21 0.83 16.96
CA ASP A 61 -7.33 -0.44 17.66
C ASP A 61 -7.33 -1.60 16.66
N PRO A 62 -6.31 -2.47 16.66
CA PRO A 62 -6.24 -3.63 15.77
C PRO A 62 -7.46 -4.54 15.83
N ARG A 63 -8.16 -4.60 16.97
CA ARG A 63 -9.38 -5.40 17.14
C ARG A 63 -10.51 -4.91 16.26
N CYS A 64 -10.55 -3.61 15.96
CA CYS A 64 -11.54 -3.00 15.08
C CYS A 64 -11.06 -2.99 13.63
N THR A 65 -9.80 -2.61 13.42
CA THR A 65 -9.26 -2.44 12.07
C THR A 65 -9.06 -3.76 11.33
N ALA A 66 -8.92 -4.89 12.04
CA ALA A 66 -8.91 -6.23 11.46
C ALA A 66 -10.14 -6.54 10.59
N CYS A 67 -11.28 -5.87 10.83
CA CYS A 67 -12.50 -6.07 10.06
C CYS A 67 -12.95 -4.82 9.27
N HIS A 68 -12.55 -3.62 9.70
CA HIS A 68 -13.03 -2.36 9.12
C HIS A 68 -12.03 -1.70 8.16
N SER A 69 -10.89 -2.33 7.91
CA SER A 69 -9.86 -1.92 6.97
C SER A 69 -9.25 -3.15 6.30
N THR A 70 -8.73 -2.99 5.09
CA THR A 70 -7.98 -4.05 4.41
C THR A 70 -6.52 -4.10 4.88
N ALA A 71 -5.88 -2.93 4.99
CA ALA A 71 -4.50 -2.83 5.48
C ALA A 71 -4.25 -1.41 5.99
N VAL A 72 -4.36 -1.21 7.31
CA VAL A 72 -4.22 0.12 7.94
C VAL A 72 -2.83 0.72 7.77
N ASP A 73 -1.80 -0.12 7.84
CA ASP A 73 -0.40 0.31 7.71
C ASP A 73 -0.09 0.82 6.29
N ASP A 74 -0.88 0.38 5.31
CA ASP A 74 -0.83 0.82 3.91
C ASP A 74 -1.79 1.98 3.61
N GLY A 75 -2.50 2.49 4.61
CA GLY A 75 -3.52 3.53 4.45
C GLY A 75 -4.77 3.06 3.70
N LEU A 76 -5.01 1.74 3.65
CA LEU A 76 -6.15 1.13 2.96
C LEU A 76 -7.35 1.03 3.90
N GLU A 77 -7.99 2.17 4.14
CA GLU A 77 -9.24 2.25 4.91
C GLU A 77 -10.41 1.55 4.18
N GLY A 78 -11.36 1.04 4.98
CA GLY A 78 -12.50 0.28 4.48
C GLY A 78 -12.14 -1.14 4.07
N VAL A 79 -13.16 -1.98 3.87
CA VAL A 79 -13.00 -3.32 3.32
C VAL A 79 -12.93 -3.18 1.79
N GLN A 80 -11.71 -3.11 1.27
CA GLN A 80 -11.39 -2.99 -0.16
C GLN A 80 -11.47 -4.34 -0.89
N CYS A 81 -11.21 -4.32 -2.20
CA CYS A 81 -11.22 -5.52 -3.05
C CYS A 81 -10.33 -6.63 -2.49
N GLU A 82 -9.15 -6.27 -2.01
CA GLU A 82 -8.09 -7.21 -1.63
C GLU A 82 -8.36 -7.91 -0.29
N ALA A 83 -9.35 -7.46 0.49
CA ALA A 83 -9.84 -8.21 1.66
C ALA A 83 -10.54 -9.52 1.25
N CYS A 84 -11.12 -9.58 0.04
CA CYS A 84 -11.78 -10.77 -0.49
C CYS A 84 -10.98 -11.44 -1.62
N HIS A 85 -10.32 -10.65 -2.47
CA HIS A 85 -9.59 -11.13 -3.65
C HIS A 85 -8.09 -11.41 -3.38
N GLY A 86 -7.63 -11.15 -2.17
CA GLY A 86 -6.22 -11.25 -1.80
C GLY A 86 -5.39 -10.05 -2.27
N PRO A 87 -4.11 -9.96 -1.85
CA PRO A 87 -3.23 -8.86 -2.20
C PRO A 87 -2.88 -8.85 -3.70
N GLY A 88 -3.02 -7.69 -4.34
CA GLY A 88 -2.98 -7.55 -5.79
C GLY A 88 -1.58 -7.58 -6.42
N ARG A 89 -0.48 -7.45 -5.66
CA ARG A 89 0.86 -7.19 -6.22
C ARG A 89 1.28 -8.10 -7.38
N TYR A 90 0.84 -9.36 -7.39
CA TYR A 90 1.28 -10.36 -8.36
C TYR A 90 0.30 -10.57 -9.51
N TYR A 91 -1.00 -10.28 -9.31
CA TYR A 91 -2.00 -10.53 -10.33
C TYR A 91 -2.51 -9.26 -10.99
N TRP A 92 -2.40 -8.08 -10.38
CA TRP A 92 -2.82 -6.81 -11.01
C TRP A 92 -2.13 -6.44 -12.32
N PRO A 93 -0.82 -6.73 -12.53
CA PRO A 93 -0.13 -6.28 -13.73
C PRO A 93 -0.89 -6.68 -14.99
N ASP A 94 -0.87 -5.78 -15.98
CA ASP A 94 -1.60 -5.95 -17.23
C ASP A 94 -1.25 -7.27 -17.91
N ALA A 95 0.04 -7.64 -17.90
CA ALA A 95 0.58 -8.91 -18.40
C ALA A 95 0.26 -10.15 -17.54
N VAL A 96 -0.71 -10.05 -16.62
CA VAL A 96 -1.27 -11.20 -15.88
C VAL A 96 -2.79 -11.19 -16.01
N MET A 97 -3.43 -10.03 -15.88
CA MET A 97 -4.90 -9.91 -16.04
C MET A 97 -5.36 -9.90 -17.50
N ARG A 98 -4.48 -9.59 -18.46
CA ARG A 98 -4.79 -9.52 -19.88
C ARG A 98 -4.10 -10.61 -20.70
N ASP A 99 -3.72 -11.71 -20.08
CA ASP A 99 -3.15 -12.87 -20.77
C ASP A 99 -4.20 -13.48 -21.70
N GLY A 100 -4.26 -12.90 -22.90
CA GLY A 100 -5.10 -13.26 -24.03
C GLY A 100 -4.42 -14.31 -24.89
N HIS A 101 -4.26 -15.50 -24.35
CA HIS A 101 -4.65 -16.69 -25.11
C HIS A 101 -6.15 -16.91 -24.92
#